data_AF-A0A8D5JGH4-F1
#
_entry.id   AF-A0A8D5JGH4-F1
#
_cell.length_a   1.000
_cell.length_b   1.000
_cell.length_c   1.000
_cell.angle_alpha   90.00
_cell.angle_beta   90.00
_cell.angle_gamma   90.00
#
_symmetry.space_group_name_H-M   'P 1'
#
loop_
_entity.id
_entity.type
_entity.pdbx_description
1 polymer ?
#
loop_
_entity_poly.entity_id
_entity_poly.type
_entity_poly.pdbx_seq_one_letter_code
_entity_poly.pdbx_strand_id
1 'polypeptide(L)'
;MRSLITVRKGELAYNPIKKKICPAGVELVKIRGTGRQWDCCFHDEEKGCTIYEDRPRACRVLKCWDTEEILALVEKETLTRIDILLEDDPLVEVIREHERICPCPDFEYLRRSIENLSDREKRELEKCVRNDLRFRARIIEDFDLDLNRELFYFGRPLFHLLQPLGVGFSESGGEVNLRWK
;
A
#
# COMPACT_ATOMS: atom_id res chain seq x y z
N MET A 1 -1.72 7.75 -13.24
CA MET A 1 -1.01 7.35 -11.99
C MET A 1 -1.63 7.95 -10.72
N ARG A 2 -2.08 9.21 -10.69
CA ARG A 2 -2.68 9.85 -9.48
C ARG A 2 -3.92 9.16 -8.87
N SER A 3 -4.56 8.24 -9.58
CA SER A 3 -5.71 7.47 -9.07
C SER A 3 -5.34 6.06 -8.65
N LEU A 4 -4.04 5.71 -8.67
CA LEU A 4 -3.53 4.39 -8.31
C LEU A 4 -2.79 4.45 -6.98
N ILE A 5 -2.80 3.33 -6.26
CA ILE A 5 -2.01 3.11 -5.06
C ILE A 5 -1.43 1.69 -5.10
N THR A 6 -0.21 1.56 -4.60
CA THR A 6 0.46 0.26 -4.52
C THR A 6 0.26 -0.36 -3.15
N VAL A 7 -0.20 -1.61 -3.15
CA VAL A 7 -0.13 -2.52 -2.00
C VAL A 7 1.10 -3.38 -2.21
N ARG A 8 2.08 -3.21 -1.34
CA ARG A 8 3.38 -3.86 -1.50
C ARG A 8 3.27 -5.35 -1.18
N LYS A 9 4.13 -6.17 -1.80
CA LYS A 9 4.26 -7.57 -1.39
C LYS A 9 4.56 -7.65 0.11
N GLY A 10 3.86 -8.53 0.81
CA GLY A 10 3.96 -8.68 2.27
C GLY A 10 3.06 -7.74 3.09
N GLU A 11 2.50 -6.69 2.49
CA GLU A 11 1.56 -5.79 3.17
C GLU A 11 0.27 -6.54 3.55
N LEU A 12 -0.29 -6.23 4.73
CA LEU A 12 -1.56 -6.82 5.16
C LEU A 12 -2.72 -6.32 4.30
N ALA A 13 -3.38 -7.25 3.63
CA ALA A 13 -4.59 -7.01 2.85
C ALA A 13 -5.64 -8.09 3.16
N TYR A 14 -6.91 -7.74 2.97
CA TYR A 14 -7.97 -8.76 3.01
C TYR A 14 -7.87 -9.62 1.75
N ASN A 15 -7.66 -10.92 1.94
CA ASN A 15 -7.65 -11.89 0.85
C ASN A 15 -9.03 -12.59 0.79
N PRO A 16 -9.81 -12.39 -0.29
CA PRO A 16 -11.20 -12.88 -0.35
C PRO A 16 -11.29 -14.41 -0.55
N ILE A 17 -10.25 -15.06 -1.08
CA ILE A 17 -10.19 -16.54 -1.16
C ILE A 17 -9.99 -17.11 0.24
N LYS A 18 -9.03 -16.58 0.99
CA LYS A 18 -8.70 -17.04 2.35
C LYS A 18 -9.67 -16.52 3.41
N LYS A 19 -10.52 -15.55 3.06
CA LYS A 19 -11.49 -14.86 3.92
C LYS A 19 -10.86 -14.28 5.20
N LYS A 20 -9.62 -13.79 5.11
CA LYS A 20 -8.88 -13.21 6.23
C LYS A 20 -7.93 -12.12 5.78
N ILE A 21 -7.52 -11.29 6.72
CA ILE A 21 -6.38 -10.39 6.53
C ILE A 21 -5.10 -11.23 6.62
N CYS A 22 -4.26 -11.15 5.59
CA CYS A 22 -2.95 -11.78 5.56
C CYS A 22 -1.99 -10.98 4.67
N PRO A 23 -0.68 -11.24 4.74
CA PRO A 23 0.28 -10.63 3.80
C PRO A 23 -0.09 -10.95 2.34
N ALA A 24 -0.06 -9.93 1.48
CA ALA A 24 -0.21 -10.10 0.04
C ALA A 24 0.98 -10.89 -0.53
N GLY A 25 0.71 -11.95 -1.30
CA GLY A 25 1.76 -12.80 -1.88
C GLY A 25 2.54 -12.15 -3.03
N VAL A 26 1.92 -11.15 -3.66
CA VAL A 26 2.45 -10.36 -4.78
C VAL A 26 2.20 -8.87 -4.54
N GLU A 27 2.84 -8.02 -5.34
CA GLU A 27 2.48 -6.61 -5.41
C GLU A 27 1.12 -6.45 -6.10
N LEU A 28 0.28 -5.55 -5.59
CA LEU A 28 -1.01 -5.21 -6.21
C LEU A 28 -1.08 -3.71 -6.44
N VAL A 29 -1.40 -3.30 -7.66
CA VAL A 29 -1.78 -1.91 -7.95
C VAL A 29 -3.30 -1.83 -8.04
N LYS A 30 -3.90 -0.94 -7.25
CA LYS A 30 -5.35 -0.73 -7.26
C LYS A 30 -5.72 0.73 -7.46
N ILE A 31 -6.95 0.96 -7.90
CA ILE A 31 -7.55 2.29 -7.87
C ILE A 31 -7.75 2.70 -6.40
N ARG A 32 -7.35 3.93 -6.07
CA ARG A 32 -7.48 4.48 -4.71
C ARG A 32 -8.94 4.81 -4.38
N GLY A 33 -9.24 4.82 -3.09
CA GLY A 33 -10.50 5.33 -2.58
C GLY A 33 -10.52 6.87 -2.47
N THR A 34 -11.63 7.41 -2.00
CA THR A 34 -11.80 8.83 -1.68
C THR A 34 -11.53 9.09 -0.20
N GLY A 35 -10.51 9.88 0.10
CA GLY A 35 -10.12 10.20 1.49
C GLY A 35 -9.80 8.93 2.30
N ARG A 36 -10.54 8.71 3.39
CA ARG A 36 -10.45 7.50 4.24
C ARG A 36 -11.58 6.49 3.96
N GLN A 37 -12.39 6.74 2.93
CA GLN A 37 -13.50 5.87 2.56
C GLN A 37 -13.07 4.82 1.54
N TRP A 38 -13.89 3.79 1.43
CA TRP A 38 -13.67 2.68 0.50
C TRP A 38 -14.20 2.98 -0.91
N ASP A 39 -14.98 4.05 -1.05
CA ASP A 39 -15.59 4.46 -2.31
C ASP A 39 -14.51 4.77 -3.34
N CYS A 40 -14.64 4.16 -4.51
CA CYS A 40 -13.72 4.37 -5.64
C CYS A 40 -13.67 5.85 -5.99
N CYS A 41 -12.47 6.40 -6.21
CA CYS A 41 -12.31 7.81 -6.59
C CYS A 41 -12.94 8.20 -7.95
N PHE A 42 -13.40 7.22 -8.74
CA PHE A 42 -14.15 7.43 -9.98
C PHE A 42 -15.65 7.20 -9.83
N HIS A 43 -16.13 6.90 -8.62
CA HIS A 43 -17.56 6.79 -8.36
C HIS A 43 -18.18 8.19 -8.22
N ASP A 44 -19.25 8.39 -8.95
CA ASP A 44 -20.17 9.52 -8.87
C ASP A 44 -21.54 8.98 -8.41
N GLU A 45 -22.17 9.65 -7.45
CA GLU A 45 -23.42 9.19 -6.84
C GLU A 45 -24.58 9.13 -7.84
N GLU A 46 -24.62 10.04 -8.82
CA GLU A 46 -25.71 10.13 -9.80
C GLU A 46 -25.42 9.29 -11.05
N LYS A 47 -24.17 9.28 -11.52
CA LYS A 47 -23.74 8.71 -12.80
C LYS A 47 -23.11 7.32 -12.67
N GLY A 48 -22.79 6.88 -11.45
CA GLY A 48 -22.08 5.62 -11.23
C GLY A 48 -20.59 5.72 -11.51
N CYS A 49 -20.03 4.83 -12.33
CA CYS A 49 -18.59 4.84 -12.62
C CYS A 49 -18.27 5.82 -13.76
N THR A 50 -17.48 6.85 -13.47
CA THR A 50 -17.08 7.87 -14.47
C THR A 50 -16.08 7.37 -15.52
N ILE A 51 -15.47 6.19 -15.28
CA ILE A 51 -14.58 5.51 -16.23
C ILE A 51 -15.16 4.15 -16.66
N TYR A 52 -16.49 4.07 -16.81
CA TYR A 52 -17.17 2.77 -17.00
C TYR A 52 -16.54 1.96 -18.15
N GLU A 53 -16.34 2.54 -19.33
CA GLU A 53 -15.73 1.84 -20.48
C GLU A 53 -14.26 1.43 -20.22
N ASP A 54 -13.50 2.28 -19.54
CA ASP A 54 -12.07 2.08 -19.24
C ASP A 54 -11.81 1.33 -17.93
N ARG A 55 -12.85 0.75 -17.31
CA ARG A 55 -12.72 0.10 -16.01
C ARG A 55 -11.74 -1.09 -16.05
N PRO A 56 -10.90 -1.29 -15.01
CA PRO A 56 -9.94 -2.40 -14.98
C PRO A 56 -10.61 -3.78 -15.10
N ARG A 57 -9.87 -4.80 -15.55
CA ARG A 57 -10.34 -6.19 -15.66
C ARG A 57 -11.08 -6.65 -14.42
N ALA A 58 -10.53 -6.41 -13.23
CA ALA A 58 -11.16 -6.76 -11.96
C ALA A 58 -12.55 -6.12 -11.77
N CYS A 59 -12.75 -4.87 -12.20
CA CYS A 59 -14.05 -4.21 -12.13
C CYS A 59 -15.04 -4.72 -13.20
N ARG A 60 -14.56 -5.17 -14.37
CA ARG A 60 -15.42 -5.73 -15.44
C ARG A 60 -16.04 -7.06 -15.04
N VAL A 61 -15.31 -7.87 -14.27
CA VAL A 61 -15.72 -9.24 -13.90
C VAL A 61 -16.41 -9.31 -12.53
N LEU A 62 -16.44 -8.21 -11.78
CA LEU A 62 -17.09 -8.14 -10.48
C LEU A 62 -18.62 -8.18 -10.64
N LYS A 63 -19.23 -9.29 -10.21
CA LYS A 63 -20.69 -9.48 -10.23
C LYS A 63 -21.17 -9.80 -8.80
N CYS A 64 -22.32 -9.27 -8.40
CA CYS A 64 -22.87 -9.51 -7.06
C CYS A 64 -23.45 -10.92 -6.88
N TRP A 65 -23.87 -11.55 -7.98
CA TRP A 65 -24.51 -12.88 -7.96
C TRP A 65 -23.55 -14.03 -8.24
N ASP A 66 -22.36 -13.76 -8.75
CA ASP A 66 -21.36 -14.78 -9.08
C ASP A 66 -19.94 -14.19 -8.93
N THR A 67 -19.18 -14.76 -7.99
CA THR A 67 -17.85 -14.26 -7.64
C THR A 67 -16.72 -15.10 -8.23
N GLU A 68 -17.01 -16.14 -9.00
CA GLU A 68 -16.01 -17.09 -9.50
C GLU A 68 -14.89 -16.39 -10.27
N GLU A 69 -15.26 -15.54 -11.24
CA GLU A 69 -14.31 -14.87 -12.13
C GLU A 69 -13.41 -13.87 -11.39
N ILE A 70 -13.97 -13.07 -10.48
CA ILE A 70 -13.17 -12.10 -9.70
C ILE A 70 -12.25 -12.82 -8.70
N LEU A 71 -12.72 -13.91 -8.08
CA LEU A 71 -11.89 -14.71 -7.17
C LEU A 71 -10.76 -15.41 -7.94
N ALA A 72 -10.98 -15.82 -9.19
CA ALA A 72 -9.94 -16.43 -10.01
C ALA A 72 -8.75 -15.50 -10.28
N LEU A 73 -8.94 -14.17 -10.26
CA LEU A 73 -7.91 -13.14 -10.49
C LEU A 73 -7.04 -12.81 -9.26
N VAL A 74 -7.46 -13.21 -8.06
CA VAL A 74 -6.80 -12.78 -6.81
C VAL A 74 -5.33 -13.20 -6.82
N GLU A 75 -4.43 -12.21 -6.77
CA GLU A 75 -2.97 -12.39 -6.75
C GLU A 75 -2.40 -13.17 -7.96
N LYS A 76 -3.07 -13.16 -9.11
CA LYS A 76 -2.60 -13.80 -10.35
C LYS A 76 -2.51 -12.80 -11.50
N GLU A 77 -1.49 -12.96 -12.34
CA GLU A 77 -1.27 -12.12 -13.55
C GLU A 77 -1.36 -10.62 -13.24
N THR A 78 -0.86 -10.22 -12.08
CA THR A 78 -1.00 -8.86 -11.56
C THR A 78 0.02 -7.93 -12.21
N LEU A 79 -0.40 -6.70 -12.53
CA LEU A 79 0.53 -5.62 -12.84
C LEU A 79 1.24 -5.17 -11.56
N THR A 80 2.55 -5.00 -11.66
CA THR A 80 3.35 -4.21 -10.73
C THR A 80 3.30 -2.73 -11.14
N ARG A 81 3.75 -1.85 -10.25
CA ARG A 81 3.89 -0.42 -10.57
C ARG A 81 4.90 -0.18 -11.69
N ILE A 82 5.93 -1.03 -11.82
CA ILE A 82 6.93 -0.93 -12.90
C ILE A 82 6.28 -1.25 -14.26
N ASP A 83 5.38 -2.23 -14.34
CA ASP A 83 4.67 -2.57 -15.59
C ASP A 83 3.77 -1.43 -16.10
N ILE A 84 3.46 -0.45 -15.25
CA ILE A 84 2.61 0.71 -15.56
C ILE A 84 3.46 1.93 -15.96
N LEU A 85 4.74 1.95 -15.58
CA LEU A 85 5.65 3.04 -15.89
C LEU A 85 6.19 2.92 -17.31
N LEU A 86 6.69 4.04 -17.83
CA LEU A 86 7.47 4.04 -19.06
C LEU A 86 8.82 3.35 -18.81
N GLU A 87 9.38 2.74 -19.85
CA GLU A 87 10.62 1.97 -19.77
C GLU A 87 11.81 2.81 -19.26
N ASP A 88 11.82 4.11 -19.54
CA ASP A 88 12.84 5.08 -19.16
C ASP A 88 12.45 5.96 -17.96
N ASP A 89 11.37 5.62 -17.22
CA ASP A 89 10.96 6.41 -16.06
C ASP A 89 12.05 6.38 -14.97
N PRO A 90 12.61 7.54 -14.57
CA PRO A 90 13.73 7.60 -13.64
C PRO A 90 13.39 7.04 -12.24
N LEU A 91 12.11 6.93 -11.89
CA LEU A 91 11.67 6.40 -10.61
C LEU A 91 11.70 4.88 -10.55
N VAL A 92 11.92 4.16 -11.67
CA VAL A 92 12.06 2.70 -11.66
C VAL A 92 13.21 2.25 -10.74
N GLU A 93 14.39 2.87 -10.86
CA GLU A 93 15.53 2.55 -10.01
C GLU A 93 15.29 2.98 -8.55
N VAL A 94 14.59 4.10 -8.35
CA VAL A 94 14.24 4.58 -7.02
C VAL A 94 13.27 3.63 -6.30
N ILE A 95 12.29 3.07 -7.02
CA ILE A 95 11.38 2.04 -6.48
C ILE A 95 12.19 0.80 -6.08
N ARG A 96 13.10 0.34 -6.94
CA ARG A 96 13.96 -0.83 -6.65
C ARG A 96 14.84 -0.58 -5.43
N GLU A 97 15.40 0.61 -5.31
CA GLU A 97 16.17 1.02 -4.13
C GLU A 97 15.29 0.99 -2.87
N HIS A 98 14.10 1.60 -2.90
CA HIS A 98 13.15 1.63 -1.79
C HIS A 98 12.80 0.22 -1.31
N GLU A 99 12.44 -0.68 -2.22
CA GLU A 99 12.11 -2.07 -1.86
C GLU A 99 13.27 -2.80 -1.19
N ARG A 100 14.52 -2.51 -1.60
CA ARG A 100 15.72 -3.11 -1.02
C ARG A 100 16.00 -2.59 0.39
N ILE A 101 15.87 -1.28 0.63
CA ILE A 101 16.28 -0.66 1.89
C ILE A 101 15.16 -0.47 2.90
N CYS A 102 13.90 -0.48 2.44
CA CYS A 102 12.70 -0.30 3.24
C CYS A 102 11.68 -1.41 2.93
N PRO A 103 12.05 -2.71 2.99
CA PRO A 103 11.12 -3.80 2.70
C PRO A 103 9.93 -3.78 3.68
N CYS A 104 8.80 -4.34 3.24
CA CYS A 104 7.72 -4.67 4.16
C CYS A 104 8.25 -5.62 5.25
N PRO A 105 8.07 -5.32 6.55
CA PRO A 105 8.44 -6.25 7.60
C PRO A 105 7.54 -7.50 7.55
N ASP A 106 7.92 -8.53 8.30
CA ASP A 106 7.06 -9.70 8.49
C ASP A 106 5.82 -9.31 9.30
N PHE A 107 4.79 -8.86 8.59
CA PHE A 107 3.55 -8.44 9.21
C PHE A 107 2.74 -9.59 9.82
N GLU A 108 2.97 -10.83 9.39
CA GLU A 108 2.32 -12.00 10.01
C GLU A 108 2.93 -12.24 11.40
N TYR A 109 4.26 -12.16 11.53
CA TYR A 109 4.94 -12.16 12.82
C TYR A 109 4.48 -10.99 13.68
N LEU A 110 4.54 -9.76 13.16
CA LEU A 110 4.15 -8.57 13.92
C LEU A 110 2.71 -8.69 14.41
N ARG A 111 1.76 -9.13 13.57
CA ARG A 111 0.36 -9.31 13.98
C ARG A 111 0.19 -10.26 15.16
N ARG A 112 1.03 -11.29 15.30
CA ARG A 112 0.96 -12.28 16.39
C ARG A 112 1.70 -11.84 17.64
N SER A 113 2.74 -11.02 17.48
CA SER A 113 3.69 -10.70 18.56
C SER A 113 3.68 -9.23 18.98
N ILE A 114 2.83 -8.37 18.39
CA ILE A 114 2.89 -6.90 18.59
C ILE A 114 2.85 -6.49 20.07
N GLU A 115 2.05 -7.18 20.89
CA GLU A 115 1.90 -6.90 22.33
C GLU A 115 3.11 -7.35 23.16
N ASN A 116 3.90 -8.29 22.65
CA ASN A 116 5.01 -8.93 23.35
C ASN A 116 6.38 -8.62 22.73
N LEU A 117 6.47 -7.62 21.84
CA LEU A 117 7.75 -7.22 21.27
C LEU A 117 8.71 -6.74 22.36
N SER A 118 9.94 -7.24 22.31
CA SER A 118 11.03 -6.74 23.14
C SER A 118 11.34 -5.27 22.80
N ASP A 119 11.95 -4.54 23.74
CA ASP A 119 12.40 -3.17 23.48
C ASP A 119 13.38 -3.07 22.31
N ARG A 120 14.14 -4.15 22.06
CA ARG A 120 15.02 -4.23 20.89
C ARG A 120 14.21 -4.25 19.60
N GLU A 121 13.19 -5.10 19.50
CA GLU A 121 12.35 -5.19 18.31
C GLU A 121 11.55 -3.90 18.06
N LYS A 122 11.06 -3.27 19.12
CA LYS A 122 10.41 -1.97 19.05
C LYS A 122 11.34 -0.91 18.44
N ARG A 123 12.58 -0.82 18.93
CA ARG A 123 13.60 0.11 18.39
C ARG A 123 13.97 -0.19 16.93
N GLU A 124 14.06 -1.46 16.54
CA GLU A 124 14.30 -1.81 15.14
C GLU A 124 13.13 -1.41 14.24
N LEU A 125 11.88 -1.58 14.69
CA LEU A 125 10.71 -1.17 13.92
C LEU A 125 10.61 0.37 13.78
N GLU A 126 10.90 1.11 14.86
CA GLU A 126 11.02 2.57 14.82
C GLU A 126 12.10 3.04 13.84
N LYS A 127 13.24 2.34 13.80
CA LYS A 127 14.32 2.61 12.84
C LYS A 127 13.86 2.35 11.41
N CYS A 128 13.13 1.26 11.14
CA CYS A 128 12.54 0.99 9.83
C CYS A 128 11.57 2.11 9.39
N VAL A 129 10.70 2.56 10.30
CA VAL A 129 9.77 3.67 10.02
C VAL A 129 10.53 4.96 9.71
N ARG A 130 11.55 5.30 10.51
CA ARG A 130 12.37 6.50 10.28
C ARG A 130 13.10 6.44 8.94
N ASN A 131 13.63 5.27 8.56
CA ASN A 131 14.31 5.09 7.29
C ASN A 131 13.34 5.23 6.10
N ASP A 132 12.15 4.63 6.17
CA ASP A 132 11.10 4.77 5.14
C ASP A 132 10.71 6.23 4.94
N LEU A 133 10.48 6.97 6.03
CA LEU A 133 10.11 8.39 5.97
C LEU A 133 11.24 9.27 5.43
N ARG A 134 12.49 9.05 5.85
CA ARG A 134 13.65 9.80 5.33
C ARG A 134 13.86 9.54 3.84
N PHE A 135 13.69 8.30 3.40
CA PHE A 135 13.78 7.97 1.99
C PHE A 135 12.70 8.71 1.19
N ARG A 136 11.43 8.61 1.63
CA ARG A 136 10.31 9.29 0.98
C ARG A 136 10.51 10.80 0.92
N ALA A 137 10.89 11.43 2.02
CA ALA A 137 11.10 12.88 2.09
C ALA A 137 12.13 13.36 1.05
N ARG A 138 13.28 12.68 0.96
CA ARG A 138 14.31 12.97 -0.06
C ARG A 138 13.75 12.88 -1.47
N ILE A 139 13.06 11.79 -1.80
CA ILE A 139 12.57 11.58 -3.17
C ILE A 139 11.41 12.52 -3.52
N ILE A 140 10.54 12.83 -2.56
CA ILE A 140 9.47 13.81 -2.75
C ILE A 140 10.06 15.18 -3.10
N GLU A 141 11.13 15.59 -2.42
CA GLU A 141 11.84 16.84 -2.71
C GLU A 141 12.54 16.81 -4.07
N ASP A 142 13.28 15.74 -4.38
CA ASP A 142 14.05 15.60 -5.62
C ASP A 142 13.16 15.53 -6.88
N PHE A 143 11.95 14.96 -6.77
CA PHE A 143 11.06 14.70 -7.92
C PHE A 143 9.73 15.45 -7.88
N ASP A 144 9.53 16.36 -6.92
CA ASP A 144 8.29 17.13 -6.69
C ASP A 144 7.04 16.23 -6.70
N LEU A 145 7.07 15.18 -5.87
CA LEU A 145 5.98 14.19 -5.83
C LEU A 145 4.81 14.67 -4.98
N ASP A 146 3.63 14.77 -5.59
CA ASP A 146 2.38 14.86 -4.83
C ASP A 146 2.06 13.55 -4.09
N LEU A 147 1.22 13.65 -3.05
CA LEU A 147 0.82 12.51 -2.21
C LEU A 147 0.31 11.30 -3.02
N ASN A 148 -0.43 11.53 -4.10
CA ASN A 148 -0.97 10.40 -4.88
C ASN A 148 0.13 9.69 -5.66
N ARG A 149 1.10 10.45 -6.19
CA ARG A 149 2.29 9.87 -6.81
C ARG A 149 3.12 9.12 -5.78
N GLU A 150 3.35 9.69 -4.60
CA GLU A 150 4.07 9.01 -3.51
C GLU A 150 3.42 7.64 -3.17
N LEU A 151 2.09 7.62 -2.98
CA LEU A 151 1.34 6.40 -2.68
C LEU A 151 1.36 5.37 -3.83
N PHE A 152 1.46 5.82 -5.07
CA PHE A 152 1.67 4.92 -6.21
C PHE A 152 3.10 4.34 -6.20
N TYR A 153 4.13 5.17 -6.08
CA TYR A 153 5.52 4.72 -6.17
C TYR A 153 5.95 3.89 -4.97
N PHE A 154 5.56 4.28 -3.74
CA PHE A 154 6.08 3.68 -2.51
C PHE A 154 5.01 2.99 -1.66
N GLY A 155 3.75 2.99 -2.09
CA GLY A 155 2.65 2.50 -1.27
C GLY A 155 2.44 3.34 -0.02
N ARG A 156 1.68 2.80 0.93
CA ARG A 156 1.44 3.46 2.23
C ARG A 156 2.73 3.50 3.05
N PRO A 157 3.03 4.60 3.76
CA PRO A 157 4.19 4.66 4.63
C PRO A 157 4.08 3.67 5.78
N LEU A 158 5.22 3.17 6.26
CA LEU A 158 5.27 2.01 7.16
C LEU A 158 4.48 2.25 8.47
N PHE A 159 4.52 3.46 9.01
CA PHE A 159 3.76 3.77 10.23
C PHE A 159 2.24 3.64 10.06
N HIS A 160 1.69 3.96 8.87
CA HIS A 160 0.28 3.74 8.55
C HIS A 160 -0.07 2.24 8.51
N LEU A 161 0.86 1.40 8.05
CA LEU A 161 0.66 -0.05 7.99
C LEU A 161 0.67 -0.70 9.39
N LEU A 162 1.27 -0.05 10.38
CA LEU A 162 1.31 -0.52 11.77
C LEU A 162 0.06 -0.17 12.58
N GLN A 163 -0.69 0.87 12.19
CA GLN A 163 -1.88 1.29 12.94
C GLN A 163 -2.94 0.20 13.10
N PRO A 164 -3.29 -0.60 12.06
CA PRO A 164 -4.24 -1.70 12.21
C PRO A 164 -3.78 -2.78 13.19
N LEU A 165 -2.49 -2.83 13.53
CA LEU A 165 -1.94 -3.73 14.55
C LEU A 165 -1.98 -3.12 15.97
N GLY A 166 -2.55 -1.92 16.12
CA GLY A 166 -2.69 -1.25 17.42
C GLY A 166 -1.53 -0.34 17.81
N VAL A 167 -0.56 -0.12 16.92
CA VAL A 167 0.55 0.82 17.14
C VAL A 167 0.08 2.24 16.84
N GLY A 168 0.09 3.10 17.86
CA GLY A 168 -0.18 4.51 17.68
C GLY A 168 1.02 5.24 17.08
N PHE A 169 0.81 6.49 16.67
CA PHE A 169 1.92 7.38 16.35
C PHE A 169 1.64 8.80 16.85
N SER A 170 2.69 9.59 16.99
CA SER A 170 2.64 11.03 17.24
C SER A 170 3.67 11.72 16.36
N GLU A 171 3.39 12.97 16.02
CA GLU A 171 4.32 13.82 15.29
C GLU A 171 4.88 14.87 16.24
N SER A 172 6.20 15.00 16.27
CA SER A 172 6.89 15.97 17.12
C SER A 172 8.17 16.42 16.44
N GLY A 173 8.34 17.73 16.23
CA GLY A 173 9.52 18.27 15.56
C GLY A 173 9.71 17.82 14.11
N GLY A 174 8.62 17.48 13.41
CA GLY A 174 8.66 16.94 12.04
C GLY A 174 9.06 15.46 11.95
N GLU A 175 9.22 14.77 13.10
CA GLU A 175 9.47 13.33 13.13
C GLU A 175 8.23 12.56 13.61
N VAL A 176 7.96 11.43 12.96
CA VAL A 176 6.94 10.47 13.38
C VAL A 176 7.55 9.50 14.40
N ASN A 177 6.92 9.43 15.57
CA ASN A 177 7.30 8.54 16.66
C ASN A 177 6.21 7.50 16.90
N LEU A 178 6.59 6.23 17.03
CA LEU A 178 5.67 5.15 17.34
C LEU A 178 5.26 5.21 18.82
N ARG A 179 4.00 4.87 19.09
CA ARG A 179 3.45 4.73 20.44
C ARG A 179 2.96 3.30 20.62
N TRP A 180 3.64 2.60 21.51
CA TRP A 180 3.33 1.24 21.91
C TRP A 180 2.25 1.25 23.00
N LYS A 181 1.36 0.25 22.98
CA LYS A 181 0.40 0.03 24.07
C LYS A 181 1.07 -0.65 25.26
#